data_AF-A0A530K7I2-F1
#
_entry.id   AF-A0A530K7I2-F1
#
_cell.length_a   1.000
_cell.length_b   1.000
_cell.length_c   1.000
_cell.angle_alpha   90.00
_cell.angle_beta   90.00
_cell.angle_gamma   90.00
#
_symmetry.space_group_name_H-M   'P 1'
#
loop_
_entity.id
_entity.type
_entity.pdbx_description
1 polymer ?
#
loop_
_entity_poly.entity_id
_entity_poly.type
_entity_poly.pdbx_seq_one_letter_code
_entity_poly.pdbx_strand_id
1 'polypeptide(L)'
;MSLGGEVKVAKSYKRAGKAAPQFLEDDPSTGYLPGRRWPVVRYGLISLAIAAVLVFAIELIVRGDFAGTVSFFLQPFKPGWTTIVVFALLLIGLDAVLGRSHQSLVIVAPLTLSLAFVGHQKSHYLGDPLYPTDFLYARQIFALLPLLVRERPMTALAMVVGIVAGLSLLVYGWRLWRRKVPALSRKGRLARLTLAVPLLAFFVSIMDYATFSWTRDRLQIIPIMWDQKENYASNGFALAFALNVPMAHVSAPPGYSDKAIAAIGRTDVTASVPAEKPDIIIVMSESFWDPTKLPGVSITPDPIPNVRALRSGSMFSPEFGGMTANIEFEALTGFSNAFLPAGSIPYQQYVRTPTPSLATFLKSQGYRARAIHPGTNWFWNRGAVYADFGFNDFKSEETLPPMQKRGPLASDAAMTDEIIGEADA
;
A
#
# COMPACT_ATOMS: atom_id res chain seq x y z
N MET A 1 89.32 -56.75 -33.47
CA MET A 1 89.27 -56.60 -31.99
C MET A 1 89.19 -55.12 -31.69
N SER A 2 88.22 -54.52 -31.00
CA SER A 2 86.91 -54.88 -30.43
C SER A 2 86.33 -53.50 -30.05
N LEU A 3 85.20 -53.05 -30.59
CA LEU A 3 83.88 -53.04 -29.91
C LEU A 3 84.02 -52.76 -28.40
N GLY A 4 83.45 -51.74 -27.77
CA GLY A 4 82.22 -50.98 -28.00
C GLY A 4 81.72 -50.55 -26.59
N GLY A 5 80.74 -49.65 -26.49
CA GLY A 5 79.98 -49.47 -25.25
C GLY A 5 79.74 -48.03 -24.83
N GLU A 6 78.65 -47.45 -25.33
CA GLU A 6 77.98 -46.30 -24.73
C GLU A 6 77.52 -46.60 -23.30
N VAL A 7 77.66 -45.63 -22.39
CA VAL A 7 76.83 -45.54 -21.18
C VAL A 7 76.24 -44.13 -21.11
N LYS A 8 74.98 -44.02 -21.53
CA LYS A 8 74.12 -42.85 -21.29
C LYS A 8 73.72 -42.82 -19.82
N VAL A 9 74.25 -41.86 -19.05
CA VAL A 9 73.67 -41.49 -17.76
C VAL A 9 72.55 -40.48 -18.01
N ALA A 10 71.31 -40.93 -17.90
CA ALA A 10 70.13 -40.09 -18.02
C ALA A 10 70.06 -39.10 -16.84
N LYS A 11 70.37 -37.82 -17.09
CA LYS A 11 69.93 -36.73 -16.21
C LYS A 11 68.44 -36.49 -16.45
N SER A 12 67.61 -36.98 -15.53
CA SER A 12 66.20 -36.61 -15.42
C SER A 12 66.06 -35.11 -15.18
N TYR A 13 65.89 -34.33 -16.24
CA TYR A 13 65.34 -32.99 -16.15
C TYR A 13 63.87 -33.09 -15.76
N LYS A 14 63.57 -32.94 -14.45
CA LYS A 14 62.23 -32.56 -14.02
C LYS A 14 61.92 -31.21 -14.67
N ARG A 15 61.08 -31.22 -15.72
CA ARG A 15 60.38 -30.02 -16.20
C ARG A 15 59.63 -29.45 -14.99
N ALA A 16 60.14 -28.34 -14.45
CA ALA A 16 59.34 -27.47 -13.62
C ALA A 16 58.20 -26.95 -14.53
N GLY A 17 57.03 -27.58 -14.43
CA GLY A 17 55.82 -27.02 -15.00
C GLY A 17 55.67 -25.61 -14.44
N LYS A 18 55.52 -24.62 -15.32
CA LYS A 18 55.07 -23.28 -14.91
C LYS A 18 53.81 -23.47 -14.08
N ALA A 19 53.90 -23.20 -12.78
CA ALA A 19 52.73 -23.12 -11.94
C ALA A 19 51.80 -22.07 -12.57
N ALA A 20 50.56 -22.48 -12.82
CA ALA A 20 49.51 -21.54 -13.21
C ALA A 20 49.46 -20.41 -12.16
N PRO A 21 49.21 -19.15 -12.54
CA PRO A 21 49.24 -18.04 -11.61
C PRO A 21 48.25 -18.29 -10.48
N GLN A 22 48.80 -18.47 -9.28
CA GLN A 22 48.13 -18.77 -8.01
C GLN A 22 47.33 -17.56 -7.47
N PHE A 23 46.87 -16.67 -8.35
CA PHE A 23 46.33 -15.35 -8.01
C PHE A 23 44.80 -15.31 -7.94
N LEU A 24 44.13 -16.46 -8.11
CA LEU A 24 42.67 -16.58 -8.02
C LEU A 24 42.20 -17.49 -6.88
N GLU A 25 43.11 -18.20 -6.19
CA GLU A 25 42.74 -19.18 -5.15
C GLU A 25 42.57 -18.55 -3.76
N ASP A 26 43.14 -17.36 -3.53
CA ASP A 26 43.24 -16.76 -2.19
C ASP A 26 42.38 -15.51 -1.97
N ASP A 27 41.39 -15.23 -2.83
CA ASP A 27 40.46 -14.11 -2.63
C ASP A 27 39.16 -14.55 -1.94
N PRO A 28 39.05 -14.42 -0.59
CA PRO A 28 37.83 -14.77 0.16
C PRO A 28 36.62 -13.92 -0.24
N SER A 29 36.84 -12.83 -0.97
CA SER A 29 35.77 -11.93 -1.44
C SER A 29 35.02 -12.48 -2.68
N THR A 30 35.51 -13.56 -3.28
CA THR A 30 34.78 -14.39 -4.26
C THR A 30 33.91 -15.48 -3.61
N GLY A 31 34.04 -15.67 -2.29
CA GLY A 31 33.42 -16.78 -1.56
C GLY A 31 34.19 -18.10 -1.65
N TYR A 32 35.41 -18.11 -2.20
CA TYR A 32 36.25 -19.31 -2.24
C TYR A 32 36.82 -19.61 -0.85
N LEU A 33 36.34 -20.69 -0.25
CA LEU A 33 37.02 -21.40 0.84
C LEU A 33 37.70 -22.61 0.21
N PRO A 34 39.01 -22.84 0.40
CA PRO A 34 39.71 -23.95 -0.23
C PRO A 34 39.01 -25.27 0.12
N GLY A 35 38.60 -26.03 -0.89
CA GLY A 35 37.94 -27.35 -0.73
C GLY A 35 36.40 -27.37 -0.87
N ARG A 36 35.71 -26.24 -1.06
CA ARG A 36 34.25 -26.22 -1.28
C ARG A 36 33.90 -25.85 -2.72
N ARG A 37 33.49 -26.86 -3.49
CA ARG A 37 32.90 -26.69 -4.83
C ARG A 37 31.59 -25.85 -4.71
N TRP A 38 31.53 -24.73 -5.43
CA TRP A 38 30.33 -23.95 -5.83
C TRP A 38 29.79 -22.88 -4.83
N PRO A 39 30.60 -21.89 -4.42
CA PRO A 39 30.19 -20.87 -3.45
C PRO A 39 29.06 -19.94 -3.93
N VAL A 40 29.02 -19.61 -5.23
CA VAL A 40 27.96 -18.76 -5.81
C VAL A 40 26.61 -19.46 -5.83
N VAL A 41 26.59 -20.73 -6.25
CA VAL A 41 25.37 -21.55 -6.28
C VAL A 41 24.85 -21.78 -4.87
N ARG A 42 25.73 -22.05 -3.90
CA ARG A 42 25.34 -22.16 -2.50
C ARG A 42 24.70 -20.86 -1.98
N TYR A 43 25.30 -19.70 -2.25
CA TYR A 43 24.72 -18.41 -1.86
C TYR A 43 23.34 -18.21 -2.50
N GLY A 44 23.20 -18.50 -3.79
CA GLY A 44 21.92 -18.41 -4.50
C GLY A 44 20.84 -19.31 -3.90
N LEU A 45 21.16 -20.58 -3.62
CA LEU A 45 20.24 -21.53 -2.99
C LEU A 45 19.85 -21.10 -1.56
N ILE A 46 20.80 -20.58 -0.78
CA ILE A 46 20.50 -20.05 0.56
C ILE A 46 19.58 -18.83 0.45
N SER A 47 19.85 -17.89 -0.45
CA SER A 47 18.99 -16.71 -0.66
C SER A 47 17.59 -17.12 -1.13
N LEU A 48 17.48 -18.14 -1.97
CA LEU A 48 16.19 -18.69 -2.41
C LEU A 48 15.44 -19.34 -1.25
N ALA A 49 16.11 -20.13 -0.41
CA ALA A 49 15.51 -20.74 0.77
C ALA A 49 15.04 -19.69 1.80
N ILE A 50 15.86 -18.65 2.02
CA ILE A 50 15.49 -17.51 2.89
C ILE A 50 14.27 -16.79 2.31
N ALA A 51 14.24 -16.53 1.01
CA ALA A 51 13.09 -15.92 0.35
C ALA A 51 11.84 -16.80 0.48
N ALA A 52 11.96 -18.13 0.32
CA ALA A 52 10.85 -19.05 0.47
C ALA A 52 10.25 -19.01 1.88
N VAL A 53 11.09 -19.06 2.92
CA VAL A 53 10.65 -18.96 4.32
C VAL A 53 10.01 -17.60 4.58
N LEU A 54 10.59 -16.51 4.07
CA LEU A 54 10.07 -15.17 4.28
C LEU A 54 8.71 -14.96 3.59
N VAL A 55 8.57 -15.36 2.32
CA VAL A 55 7.30 -15.26 1.59
C VAL A 55 6.24 -16.15 2.22
N PHE A 56 6.59 -17.36 2.67
CA PHE A 56 5.67 -18.22 3.41
C PHE A 56 5.19 -17.55 4.71
N ALA A 57 6.08 -16.92 5.47
CA ALA A 57 5.73 -16.20 6.69
C ALA A 57 4.83 -14.98 6.41
N ILE A 58 5.11 -14.22 5.35
CA ILE A 58 4.27 -13.11 4.89
C ILE A 58 2.86 -13.60 4.56
N GLU A 59 2.74 -14.64 3.74
CA GLU A 59 1.44 -15.19 3.34
C GLU A 59 0.69 -15.80 4.52
N LEU A 60 1.39 -16.45 5.46
CA LEU A 60 0.79 -16.97 6.69
C LEU A 60 0.18 -15.85 7.54
N ILE A 61 0.89 -14.74 7.69
CA ILE A 61 0.38 -13.58 8.43
C ILE A 61 -0.83 -12.99 7.71
N VAL A 62 -0.74 -12.74 6.41
CA VAL A 62 -1.81 -12.08 5.65
C VAL A 62 -3.07 -12.94 5.61
N ARG A 63 -2.93 -14.24 5.36
CA ARG A 63 -4.06 -15.18 5.25
C ARG A 63 -4.64 -15.56 6.60
N GLY A 64 -3.84 -15.56 7.66
CA GLY A 64 -4.26 -16.00 8.99
C GLY A 64 -4.56 -17.50 9.11
N ASP A 65 -4.31 -18.28 8.06
CA ASP A 65 -4.58 -19.71 7.98
C ASP A 65 -3.42 -20.47 7.33
N PHE A 66 -2.99 -21.55 8.00
CA PHE A 66 -1.90 -22.40 7.53
C PHE A 66 -2.31 -23.21 6.30
N ALA A 67 -3.52 -23.77 6.26
CA ALA A 67 -3.95 -24.63 5.16
C ALA A 67 -4.05 -23.85 3.84
N GLY A 68 -4.64 -22.66 3.88
CA GLY A 68 -4.74 -21.72 2.78
C GLY A 68 -3.39 -21.20 2.32
N THR A 69 -2.44 -21.01 3.23
CA THR A 69 -1.04 -20.65 2.89
C THR A 69 -0.35 -21.79 2.15
N VAL A 70 -0.46 -23.03 2.62
CA VAL A 70 0.09 -24.19 1.91
C VAL A 70 -0.57 -24.35 0.54
N SER A 71 -1.90 -24.23 0.48
CA SER A 71 -2.67 -24.29 -0.77
C SER A 71 -2.19 -23.25 -1.79
N PHE A 72 -1.87 -22.03 -1.35
CA PHE A 72 -1.33 -20.97 -2.23
C PHE A 72 -0.05 -21.39 -2.98
N PHE A 73 0.86 -22.13 -2.33
CA PHE A 73 2.10 -22.58 -2.97
C PHE A 73 1.95 -23.88 -3.77
N LEU A 74 0.95 -24.70 -3.45
CA LEU A 74 0.66 -25.95 -4.16
C LEU A 74 -0.18 -25.75 -5.43
N GLN A 75 -0.98 -24.69 -5.47
CA GLN A 75 -1.82 -24.38 -6.63
C GLN A 75 -0.96 -23.84 -7.78
N PRO A 76 -0.92 -24.51 -8.94
CA PRO A 76 -0.05 -24.12 -10.05
C PRO A 76 -0.49 -22.82 -10.73
N PHE A 77 -1.73 -22.40 -10.52
CA PHE A 77 -2.32 -21.17 -11.06
C PHE A 77 -2.11 -19.95 -10.15
N LYS A 78 -1.29 -20.08 -9.09
CA LYS A 78 -0.94 -18.96 -8.20
C LYS A 78 0.55 -18.66 -8.27
N PRO A 79 0.94 -17.38 -8.20
CA PRO A 79 2.31 -16.96 -8.46
C PRO A 79 3.24 -17.14 -7.24
N GLY A 80 2.98 -18.10 -6.35
CA GLY A 80 3.74 -18.27 -5.11
C GLY A 80 5.25 -18.49 -5.33
N TRP A 81 5.61 -19.33 -6.29
CA TRP A 81 7.00 -19.54 -6.69
C TRP A 81 7.62 -18.30 -7.35
N THR A 82 6.84 -17.57 -8.14
CA THR A 82 7.25 -16.30 -8.74
C THR A 82 7.59 -15.29 -7.65
N THR A 83 6.76 -15.16 -6.61
CA THR A 83 7.01 -14.27 -5.47
C THR A 83 8.30 -14.62 -4.74
N ILE A 84 8.60 -15.92 -4.55
CA ILE A 84 9.86 -16.38 -3.95
C ILE A 84 11.06 -15.93 -4.79
N VAL A 85 10.99 -16.08 -6.12
CA VAL A 85 12.07 -15.65 -7.03
C VAL A 85 12.27 -14.13 -6.97
N VAL A 86 11.20 -13.35 -6.98
CA VAL A 86 11.25 -11.88 -6.85
C VAL A 86 11.91 -11.47 -5.53
N PHE A 87 11.52 -12.09 -4.41
CA PHE A 87 12.15 -11.83 -3.10
C PHE A 87 13.62 -12.24 -3.09
N ALA A 88 13.99 -13.37 -3.70
CA ALA A 88 15.38 -13.78 -3.80
C ALA A 88 16.21 -12.76 -4.58
N LEU A 89 15.70 -12.26 -5.71
CA LEU A 89 16.35 -11.20 -6.50
C LEU A 89 16.49 -9.90 -5.70
N LEU A 90 15.46 -9.52 -4.95
CA LEU A 90 15.47 -8.33 -4.10
C LEU A 90 16.51 -8.45 -2.99
N LEU A 91 16.61 -9.60 -2.31
CA LEU A 91 17.64 -9.86 -1.30
C LEU A 91 19.05 -9.84 -1.90
N ILE A 92 19.25 -10.46 -3.07
CA ILE A 92 20.55 -10.50 -3.76
C ILE A 92 20.99 -9.09 -4.20
N GLY A 93 20.06 -8.30 -4.75
CA GLY A 93 20.32 -6.92 -5.18
C GLY A 93 20.68 -6.04 -3.98
N LEU A 94 19.90 -6.10 -2.91
CA LEU A 94 20.15 -5.31 -1.70
C LEU A 94 21.43 -5.72 -0.96
N ASP A 95 21.77 -7.01 -0.92
CA ASP A 95 23.06 -7.47 -0.40
C ASP A 95 24.23 -6.84 -1.18
N ALA A 96 24.08 -6.71 -2.51
CA ALA A 96 25.09 -6.09 -3.36
C ALA A 96 25.22 -4.58 -3.08
N VAL A 97 24.12 -3.89 -2.80
CA VAL A 97 24.13 -2.48 -2.39
C VAL A 97 24.82 -2.32 -1.02
N LEU A 98 24.41 -3.11 -0.03
CA LEU A 98 24.94 -3.09 1.35
C LEU A 98 26.38 -3.61 1.45
N GLY A 99 26.84 -4.36 0.45
CA GLY A 99 28.21 -4.87 0.34
C GLY A 99 28.51 -6.06 1.25
N ARG A 100 27.49 -6.75 1.78
CA ARG A 100 27.64 -7.94 2.63
C ARG A 100 26.53 -8.96 2.33
N SER A 101 26.87 -10.24 2.41
CA SER A 101 25.90 -11.32 2.14
C SER A 101 24.83 -11.43 3.22
N HIS A 102 23.59 -11.66 2.81
CA HIS A 102 22.41 -11.86 3.67
C HIS A 102 22.16 -10.73 4.67
N GLN A 103 22.72 -9.54 4.45
CA GLN A 103 22.49 -8.39 5.32
C GLN A 103 21.15 -7.72 4.97
N SER A 104 20.70 -7.83 3.72
CA SER A 104 19.38 -7.37 3.27
C SER A 104 18.23 -7.93 4.11
N LEU A 105 18.35 -9.16 4.62
CA LEU A 105 17.31 -9.80 5.43
C LEU A 105 16.91 -8.99 6.66
N VAL A 106 17.87 -8.32 7.31
CA VAL A 106 17.62 -7.51 8.52
C VAL A 106 16.78 -6.26 8.21
N ILE A 107 16.67 -5.88 6.93
CA ILE A 107 15.85 -4.75 6.48
C ILE A 107 14.55 -5.28 5.88
N VAL A 108 14.66 -6.22 4.94
CA VAL A 108 13.53 -6.71 4.14
C VAL A 108 12.54 -7.50 4.99
N ALA A 109 13.00 -8.40 5.87
CA ALA A 109 12.09 -9.21 6.66
C ALA A 109 11.27 -8.37 7.64
N PRO A 110 11.85 -7.50 8.50
CA PRO A 110 11.05 -6.69 9.40
C PRO A 110 10.08 -5.76 8.66
N LEU A 111 10.52 -5.14 7.56
CA LEU A 111 9.65 -4.28 6.74
C LEU A 111 8.45 -5.06 6.19
N THR A 112 8.70 -6.16 5.46
CA THR A 112 7.65 -6.90 4.78
C THR A 112 6.73 -7.65 5.73
N LEU A 113 7.24 -8.18 6.85
CA LEU A 113 6.43 -8.79 7.90
C LEU A 113 5.57 -7.76 8.64
N SER A 114 6.08 -6.54 8.85
CA SER A 114 5.28 -5.46 9.44
C SER A 114 4.16 -5.04 8.49
N LEU A 115 4.45 -4.88 7.21
CA LEU A 115 3.45 -4.60 6.18
C LEU A 115 2.39 -5.72 6.08
N ALA A 116 2.81 -6.97 6.12
CA ALA A 116 1.93 -8.14 6.16
C ALA A 116 1.01 -8.10 7.38
N PHE A 117 1.55 -7.79 8.56
CA PHE A 117 0.78 -7.69 9.79
C PHE A 117 -0.23 -6.54 9.73
N VAL A 118 0.20 -5.34 9.33
CA VAL A 118 -0.71 -4.18 9.18
C VAL A 118 -1.79 -4.49 8.15
N GLY A 119 -1.45 -5.14 7.03
CA GLY A 119 -2.41 -5.55 6.02
C GLY A 119 -3.42 -6.58 6.52
N HIS A 120 -2.98 -7.55 7.32
CA HIS A 120 -3.89 -8.50 7.97
C HIS A 120 -4.84 -7.80 8.94
N GLN A 121 -4.34 -6.89 9.78
CA GLN A 121 -5.19 -6.11 10.70
C GLN A 121 -6.20 -5.25 9.91
N LYS A 122 -5.75 -4.55 8.86
CA LYS A 122 -6.62 -3.75 8.01
C LYS A 122 -7.73 -4.60 7.38
N SER A 123 -7.37 -5.75 6.81
CA SER A 123 -8.34 -6.67 6.19
C SER A 123 -9.32 -7.25 7.22
N HIS A 124 -8.86 -7.53 8.44
CA HIS A 124 -9.73 -8.02 9.52
C HIS A 124 -10.77 -6.99 9.97
N TYR A 125 -10.39 -5.72 10.14
CA TYR A 125 -11.28 -4.68 10.66
C TYR A 125 -12.11 -3.98 9.58
N LEU A 126 -11.52 -3.76 8.39
CA LEU A 126 -12.13 -2.97 7.32
C LEU A 126 -12.59 -3.82 6.13
N GLY A 127 -12.24 -5.10 6.07
CA GLY A 127 -12.51 -5.95 4.91
C GLY A 127 -11.54 -5.73 3.73
N ASP A 128 -10.71 -4.69 3.78
CA ASP A 128 -9.83 -4.27 2.69
C ASP A 128 -8.34 -4.60 2.93
N PRO A 129 -7.59 -4.96 1.87
CA PRO A 129 -6.15 -5.13 1.96
C PRO A 129 -5.40 -3.79 2.10
N LEU A 130 -4.11 -3.88 2.42
CA LEU A 130 -3.21 -2.73 2.46
C LEU A 130 -2.86 -2.26 1.05
N TYR A 131 -3.11 -0.99 0.73
CA TYR A 131 -2.81 -0.37 -0.56
C TYR A 131 -1.56 0.52 -0.48
N PRO A 132 -0.86 0.76 -1.59
CA PRO A 132 0.20 1.78 -1.65
C PRO A 132 -0.30 3.20 -1.34
N THR A 133 -1.56 3.50 -1.67
CA THR A 133 -2.21 4.78 -1.37
C THR A 133 -2.40 5.01 0.13
N ASP A 134 -2.43 3.94 0.95
CA ASP A 134 -2.53 4.04 2.42
C ASP A 134 -1.41 4.89 3.03
N PHE A 135 -0.23 4.88 2.39
CA PHE A 135 0.93 5.65 2.84
C PHE A 135 0.83 7.15 2.53
N LEU A 136 -0.01 7.54 1.58
CA LEU A 136 -0.20 8.95 1.23
C LEU A 136 -0.91 9.74 2.33
N TYR A 137 -1.61 9.06 3.25
CA TYR A 137 -2.34 9.69 4.35
C TYR A 137 -1.84 9.26 5.73
N ALA A 138 -0.55 8.91 5.85
CA ALA A 138 0.07 8.64 7.14
C ALA A 138 -0.10 9.80 8.14
N ARG A 139 -0.09 11.07 7.65
CA ARG A 139 -0.31 12.26 8.49
C ARG A 139 -1.66 12.23 9.21
N GLN A 140 -2.70 11.74 8.56
CA GLN A 140 -4.06 11.61 9.09
C GLN A 140 -4.08 10.54 10.19
N ILE A 141 -3.41 9.41 9.97
CA ILE A 141 -3.25 8.35 10.98
C ILE A 141 -2.54 8.91 12.22
N PHE A 142 -1.45 9.66 12.04
CA PHE A 142 -0.73 10.30 13.15
C PHE A 142 -1.58 11.31 13.91
N ALA A 143 -2.44 12.07 13.23
CA ALA A 143 -3.34 13.02 13.89
C ALA A 143 -4.47 12.37 14.69
N LEU A 144 -4.78 11.09 14.44
CA LEU A 144 -5.72 10.30 15.25
C LEU A 144 -5.06 9.63 16.47
N LEU A 145 -3.73 9.59 16.54
CA LEU A 145 -3.02 8.98 17.69
C LEU A 145 -3.36 9.61 19.05
N PRO A 146 -3.53 10.94 19.19
CA PRO A 146 -3.95 11.52 20.46
C PRO A 146 -5.28 10.95 20.98
N LEU A 147 -6.22 10.60 20.08
CA LEU A 147 -7.47 9.94 20.45
C LEU A 147 -7.20 8.54 21.01
N LEU A 148 -6.32 7.76 20.36
CA LEU A 148 -5.92 6.44 20.86
C LEU A 148 -5.24 6.54 22.23
N VAL A 149 -4.34 7.51 22.42
CA VAL A 149 -3.66 7.75 23.71
C VAL A 149 -4.66 8.08 24.80
N ARG A 150 -5.68 8.89 24.50
CA ARG A 150 -6.69 9.32 25.47
C ARG A 150 -7.66 8.20 25.84
N GLU A 151 -8.17 7.47 24.85
CA GLU A 151 -9.18 6.41 25.06
C GLU A 151 -8.55 5.09 25.52
N ARG A 152 -7.30 4.82 25.10
CA ARG A 152 -6.59 3.55 25.38
C ARG A 152 -5.12 3.78 25.74
N PRO A 153 -4.83 4.46 26.87
CA PRO A 153 -3.46 4.86 27.24
C PRO A 153 -2.52 3.68 27.40
N MET A 154 -2.99 2.56 27.97
CA MET A 154 -2.18 1.35 28.12
C MET A 154 -1.82 0.70 26.77
N THR A 155 -2.75 0.71 25.82
CA THR A 155 -2.49 0.23 24.46
C THR A 155 -1.48 1.13 23.76
N ALA A 156 -1.64 2.45 23.87
CA ALA A 156 -0.70 3.39 23.28
C ALA A 156 0.70 3.25 23.87
N LEU A 157 0.83 3.10 25.20
CA LEU A 157 2.10 2.85 25.87
C LEU A 157 2.73 1.54 25.40
N ALA A 158 1.95 0.46 25.34
CA ALA A 158 2.43 -0.84 24.85
C ALA A 158 2.91 -0.77 23.41
N MET A 159 2.21 -0.02 22.54
CA MET A 159 2.65 0.21 21.15
C MET A 159 3.97 0.98 21.09
N VAL A 160 4.11 2.06 21.85
CA VAL A 160 5.35 2.86 21.87
C VAL A 160 6.52 2.03 22.40
N VAL A 161 6.34 1.34 23.53
CA VAL A 161 7.36 0.45 24.11
C VAL A 161 7.72 -0.66 23.13
N GLY A 162 6.73 -1.28 22.49
CA GLY A 162 6.93 -2.32 21.49
C GLY A 162 7.72 -1.83 20.28
N ILE A 163 7.40 -0.64 19.75
CA ILE A 163 8.12 -0.02 18.62
C ILE A 163 9.57 0.28 19.01
N VAL A 164 9.79 0.92 20.17
CA VAL A 164 11.13 1.29 20.63
C VAL A 164 11.98 0.05 20.91
N ALA A 165 11.42 -0.95 21.59
CA ALA A 165 12.10 -2.22 21.85
C ALA A 165 12.40 -2.97 20.55
N GLY A 166 11.43 -3.04 19.64
CA GLY A 166 11.57 -3.68 18.33
C GLY A 166 12.67 -3.03 17.48
N LEU A 167 12.68 -1.70 17.37
CA LEU A 167 13.72 -0.95 16.67
C LEU A 167 15.09 -1.13 17.33
N SER A 168 15.16 -1.12 18.66
CA SER A 168 16.41 -1.32 19.40
C SER A 168 16.98 -2.72 19.17
N LEU A 169 16.13 -3.75 19.22
CA LEU A 169 16.50 -5.14 18.92
C LEU A 169 16.91 -5.31 17.45
N LEU A 170 16.24 -4.64 16.52
CA LEU A 170 16.57 -4.66 15.10
C LEU A 170 17.95 -4.03 14.86
N VAL A 171 18.23 -2.86 15.43
CA VAL A 171 19.54 -2.19 15.31
C VAL A 171 20.64 -3.03 15.98
N TYR A 172 20.37 -3.59 17.16
CA TYR A 172 21.31 -4.47 17.84
C TYR A 172 21.60 -5.74 17.03
N GLY A 173 20.56 -6.40 16.55
CA GLY A 173 20.64 -7.56 15.67
C GLY A 173 21.39 -7.25 14.37
N TRP A 174 21.12 -6.10 13.75
CA TRP A 174 21.85 -5.61 12.57
C TRP A 174 23.34 -5.46 12.83
N ARG A 175 23.73 -4.84 13.96
CA ARG A 175 25.15 -4.66 14.34
C ARG A 175 25.84 -6.00 14.57
N LEU A 176 25.20 -6.94 15.26
CA LEU A 176 25.74 -8.28 15.50
C LEU A 176 25.86 -9.08 14.20
N TRP A 177 24.81 -9.06 13.38
CA TRP A 177 24.75 -9.77 12.11
C TRP A 177 25.82 -9.26 11.14
N ARG A 178 25.97 -7.93 11.04
CA ARG A 178 27.00 -7.28 10.21
C ARG A 178 28.42 -7.73 10.54
N ARG A 179 28.71 -8.05 11.79
CA ARG A 179 30.03 -8.57 12.22
C ARG A 179 30.26 -10.02 11.79
N LYS A 180 29.21 -10.83 11.67
CA LYS A 180 29.29 -12.26 11.34
C LYS A 180 29.28 -12.55 9.83
N VAL A 181 28.61 -11.72 9.03
CA VAL A 181 28.47 -11.98 7.60
C VAL A 181 29.67 -11.48 6.78
N PRO A 182 30.14 -12.26 5.79
CA PRO A 182 31.29 -11.88 4.97
C PRO A 182 31.00 -10.64 4.10
N ALA A 183 32.04 -9.84 3.92
CA ALA A 183 32.00 -8.71 2.99
C ALA A 183 32.09 -9.20 1.54
N LEU A 184 31.33 -8.56 0.67
CA LEU A 184 31.31 -8.87 -0.76
C LEU A 184 32.40 -8.05 -1.48
N SER A 185 33.11 -8.70 -2.40
CA SER A 185 34.05 -8.01 -3.29
C SER A 185 33.35 -7.02 -4.20
N ARG A 186 34.09 -6.00 -4.69
CA ARG A 186 33.55 -5.06 -5.69
C ARG A 186 33.04 -5.80 -6.94
N LYS A 187 33.78 -6.82 -7.40
CA LYS A 187 33.39 -7.66 -8.54
C LYS A 187 32.12 -8.48 -8.24
N GLY A 188 32.02 -9.04 -7.04
CA GLY A 188 30.87 -9.82 -6.59
C GLY A 188 29.62 -8.96 -6.37
N ARG A 189 29.79 -7.69 -5.97
CA ARG A 189 28.69 -6.71 -5.91
C ARG A 189 28.20 -6.39 -7.32
N LEU A 190 29.12 -6.07 -8.25
CA LEU A 190 28.77 -5.77 -9.63
C LEU A 190 28.03 -6.94 -10.29
N ALA A 191 28.54 -8.17 -10.17
CA ALA A 191 27.91 -9.36 -10.75
C ALA A 191 26.47 -9.60 -10.25
N ARG A 192 26.20 -9.34 -8.97
CA ARG A 192 24.86 -9.44 -8.39
C ARG A 192 23.94 -8.34 -8.89
N LEU A 193 24.44 -7.11 -9.01
CA LEU A 193 23.65 -5.98 -9.54
C LEU A 193 23.32 -6.18 -11.01
N THR A 194 24.26 -6.65 -11.83
CA THR A 194 24.03 -6.94 -13.25
C THR A 194 23.01 -8.05 -13.47
N LEU A 195 22.81 -8.94 -12.49
CA LEU A 195 21.75 -9.94 -12.50
C LEU A 195 20.42 -9.39 -11.96
N ALA A 196 20.44 -8.83 -10.75
CA ALA A 196 19.23 -8.47 -10.03
C ALA A 196 18.52 -7.26 -10.63
N VAL A 197 19.25 -6.22 -11.03
CA VAL A 197 18.64 -4.96 -11.49
C VAL A 197 17.84 -5.14 -12.78
N PRO A 198 18.37 -5.77 -13.86
CA PRO A 198 17.59 -5.95 -15.09
C PRO A 198 16.37 -6.85 -14.88
N LEU A 199 16.49 -7.90 -14.07
CA LEU A 199 15.38 -8.82 -13.79
C LEU A 199 14.29 -8.13 -12.95
N LEU A 200 14.65 -7.35 -11.93
CA LEU A 200 13.69 -6.57 -11.15
C LEU A 200 13.04 -5.47 -12.01
N ALA A 201 13.80 -4.78 -12.86
CA ALA A 201 13.26 -3.79 -13.79
C ALA A 201 12.27 -4.41 -14.78
N PHE A 202 12.58 -5.61 -15.29
CA PHE A 202 11.66 -6.38 -16.11
C PHE A 202 10.39 -6.78 -15.36
N PHE A 203 10.50 -7.21 -14.10
CA PHE A 203 9.32 -7.46 -13.26
C PHE A 203 8.47 -6.21 -13.10
N VAL A 204 9.07 -5.05 -12.82
CA VAL A 204 8.35 -3.78 -12.70
C VAL A 204 7.64 -3.42 -14.01
N SER A 205 8.27 -3.63 -15.16
CA SER A 205 7.68 -3.29 -16.47
C SER A 205 6.45 -4.13 -16.82
N ILE A 206 6.24 -5.28 -16.18
CA ILE A 206 5.05 -6.13 -16.39
C ILE A 206 3.97 -5.94 -15.31
N MET A 207 4.17 -5.06 -14.33
CA MET A 207 3.19 -4.78 -13.26
C MET A 207 2.09 -3.79 -13.67
N ASP A 208 2.20 -3.16 -14.83
CA ASP A 208 1.11 -2.32 -15.34
C ASP A 208 -0.13 -3.17 -15.60
N TYR A 209 -1.19 -2.89 -14.84
CA TYR A 209 -2.44 -3.64 -14.90
C TYR A 209 -3.20 -3.40 -16.22
N ALA A 210 -3.03 -2.22 -16.83
CA ALA A 210 -3.82 -1.78 -17.97
C ALA A 210 -3.35 -2.42 -19.28
N THR A 211 -2.12 -2.94 -19.31
CA THR A 211 -1.53 -3.59 -20.47
C THR A 211 -1.52 -5.10 -20.33
N PHE A 212 -1.83 -5.79 -21.43
CA PHE A 212 -1.65 -7.22 -21.50
C PHE A 212 -0.15 -7.56 -21.57
N SER A 213 0.28 -8.49 -20.73
CA SER A 213 1.64 -9.03 -20.75
C SER A 213 1.58 -10.56 -20.76
N TRP A 214 2.07 -11.16 -21.85
CA TRP A 214 2.16 -12.61 -21.99
C TRP A 214 3.01 -13.23 -20.87
N THR A 215 4.11 -12.59 -20.50
CA THR A 215 4.98 -13.09 -19.42
C THR A 215 4.28 -13.05 -18.06
N ARG A 216 3.53 -11.97 -17.79
CA ARG A 216 2.75 -11.84 -16.56
C ARG A 216 1.71 -12.96 -16.44
N ASP A 217 0.99 -13.22 -17.53
CA ASP A 217 0.01 -14.31 -17.65
C ASP A 217 0.66 -15.68 -17.39
N ARG A 218 1.83 -15.97 -17.99
CA ARG A 218 2.55 -17.24 -17.75
C ARG A 218 3.11 -17.39 -16.35
N LEU A 219 3.44 -16.28 -15.70
CA LEU A 219 3.83 -16.26 -14.29
C LEU A 219 2.65 -16.36 -13.33
N GLN A 220 1.42 -16.49 -13.85
CA GLN A 220 0.16 -16.58 -13.10
C GLN A 220 -0.11 -15.35 -12.24
N ILE A 221 0.33 -14.18 -12.70
CA ILE A 221 0.06 -12.90 -12.07
C ILE A 221 -1.13 -12.28 -12.79
N ILE A 222 -2.30 -12.30 -12.19
CA ILE A 222 -3.56 -11.89 -12.84
C ILE A 222 -4.09 -10.67 -12.12
N PRO A 223 -4.06 -9.45 -12.72
CA PRO A 223 -4.63 -8.28 -12.09
C PRO A 223 -6.15 -8.42 -11.95
N ILE A 224 -6.66 -8.35 -10.72
CA ILE A 224 -8.09 -8.41 -10.42
C ILE A 224 -8.46 -7.08 -9.77
N MET A 225 -8.96 -6.13 -10.56
CA MET A 225 -9.17 -4.76 -10.08
C MET A 225 -10.50 -4.59 -9.35
N TRP A 226 -11.52 -5.33 -9.78
CA TRP A 226 -12.89 -5.27 -9.28
C TRP A 226 -13.09 -6.01 -7.94
N ASP A 227 -12.14 -6.85 -7.54
CA ASP A 227 -12.16 -7.57 -6.27
C ASP A 227 -10.74 -7.65 -5.69
N GLN A 228 -10.41 -6.71 -4.80
CA GLN A 228 -9.09 -6.65 -4.20
C GLN A 228 -8.86 -7.77 -3.18
N LYS A 229 -9.91 -8.33 -2.58
CA LYS A 229 -9.78 -9.46 -1.69
C LYS A 229 -9.33 -10.69 -2.48
N GLU A 230 -9.95 -10.94 -3.63
CA GLU A 230 -9.54 -12.01 -4.54
C GLU A 230 -8.17 -11.72 -5.18
N ASN A 231 -7.87 -10.45 -5.53
CA ASN A 231 -6.56 -10.05 -6.04
C ASN A 231 -5.43 -10.46 -5.09
N TYR A 232 -5.57 -10.17 -3.79
CA TYR A 232 -4.57 -10.54 -2.77
C TYR A 232 -4.60 -12.05 -2.47
N ALA A 233 -5.77 -12.69 -2.49
CA ALA A 233 -5.89 -14.13 -2.28
C ALA A 233 -5.25 -14.96 -3.41
N SER A 234 -5.34 -14.48 -4.65
CA SER A 234 -4.82 -15.12 -5.87
C SER A 234 -3.35 -14.79 -6.12
N ASN A 235 -2.96 -13.51 -6.10
CA ASN A 235 -1.58 -13.10 -6.42
C ASN A 235 -0.62 -13.13 -5.23
N GLY A 236 -1.14 -13.22 -4.00
CA GLY A 236 -0.35 -13.04 -2.78
C GLY A 236 -0.03 -11.57 -2.51
N PHE A 237 0.34 -11.28 -1.27
CA PHE A 237 0.43 -9.93 -0.72
C PHE A 237 1.37 -9.03 -1.52
N ALA A 238 2.60 -9.48 -1.77
CA ALA A 238 3.62 -8.62 -2.35
C ALA A 238 3.36 -8.26 -3.81
N LEU A 239 2.88 -9.22 -4.61
CA LEU A 239 2.58 -8.99 -6.02
C LEU A 239 1.28 -8.20 -6.17
N ALA A 240 0.25 -8.49 -5.37
CA ALA A 240 -0.98 -7.69 -5.37
C ALA A 240 -0.72 -6.23 -4.93
N PHE A 241 0.12 -6.03 -3.91
CA PHE A 241 0.56 -4.70 -3.50
C PHE A 241 1.30 -3.97 -4.62
N ALA A 242 2.20 -4.66 -5.34
CA ALA A 242 2.93 -4.09 -6.48
C ALA A 242 2.00 -3.72 -7.66
N LEU A 243 0.99 -4.56 -7.96
CA LEU A 243 -0.03 -4.28 -8.98
C LEU A 243 -0.86 -3.03 -8.65
N ASN A 244 -1.03 -2.72 -7.36
CA ASN A 244 -1.73 -1.52 -6.90
C ASN A 244 -0.84 -0.26 -6.90
N VAL A 245 0.45 -0.33 -7.24
CA VAL A 245 1.31 0.88 -7.29
C VAL A 245 0.97 1.77 -8.49
N PRO A 246 0.89 1.27 -9.74
CA PRO A 246 0.46 2.07 -10.88
C PRO A 246 -0.95 2.65 -10.72
N MET A 247 -1.80 1.98 -9.92
CA MET A 247 -3.16 2.41 -9.58
C MET A 247 -3.21 3.71 -8.77
N ALA A 248 -2.08 4.19 -8.22
CA ALA A 248 -2.04 5.53 -7.63
C ALA A 248 -2.29 6.67 -8.65
N HIS A 249 -2.19 6.38 -9.95
CA HIS A 249 -2.41 7.34 -11.04
C HIS A 249 -3.56 6.90 -11.95
N VAL A 250 -4.53 7.80 -12.17
CA VAL A 250 -5.64 7.60 -13.12
C VAL A 250 -5.21 8.12 -14.48
N SER A 251 -5.26 7.26 -15.50
CA SER A 251 -5.03 7.65 -16.90
C SER A 251 -6.35 7.78 -17.65
N ALA A 252 -6.37 8.62 -18.69
CA ALA A 252 -7.55 8.74 -19.54
C ALA A 252 -7.84 7.38 -20.23
N PRO A 253 -9.11 6.95 -20.31
CA PRO A 253 -9.45 5.68 -20.94
C PRO A 253 -9.18 5.72 -22.46
N PRO A 254 -8.93 4.56 -23.10
CA PRO A 254 -8.75 4.50 -24.55
C PRO A 254 -9.94 5.13 -25.30
N GLY A 255 -9.64 6.00 -26.26
CA GLY A 255 -10.66 6.71 -27.04
C GLY A 255 -11.23 7.99 -26.39
N TYR A 256 -10.78 8.35 -25.18
CA TYR A 256 -11.11 9.64 -24.58
C TYR A 256 -10.66 10.81 -25.47
N SER A 257 -11.60 11.70 -25.78
CA SER A 257 -11.37 12.94 -26.52
C SER A 257 -12.55 13.89 -26.31
N ASP A 258 -12.36 15.18 -26.57
CA ASP A 258 -13.46 16.16 -26.54
C ASP A 258 -14.61 15.77 -27.47
N LYS A 259 -14.28 15.16 -28.61
CA LYS A 259 -15.27 14.63 -29.56
C LYS A 259 -16.08 13.48 -28.96
N ALA A 260 -15.42 12.56 -28.25
CA ALA A 260 -16.11 11.45 -27.58
C ALA A 260 -17.05 11.96 -26.49
N ILE A 261 -16.62 12.96 -25.71
CA ILE A 261 -17.45 13.59 -24.67
C ILE A 261 -18.65 14.32 -25.29
N ALA A 262 -18.45 15.06 -26.38
CA ALA A 262 -19.52 15.76 -27.08
C ALA A 262 -20.54 14.81 -27.73
N ALA A 263 -20.14 13.57 -28.04
CA ALA A 263 -21.02 12.54 -28.60
C ALA A 263 -21.88 11.83 -27.54
N ILE A 264 -21.57 11.98 -26.24
CA ILE A 264 -22.40 11.44 -25.17
C ILE A 264 -23.71 12.23 -25.13
N GLY A 265 -24.82 11.55 -25.44
CA GLY A 265 -26.16 12.14 -25.38
C GLY A 265 -26.43 12.68 -23.99
N ARG A 266 -26.75 13.97 -23.89
CA ARG A 266 -27.22 14.56 -22.64
C ARG A 266 -28.67 14.13 -22.46
N THR A 267 -28.96 13.45 -21.36
CA THR A 267 -30.35 13.24 -20.96
C THR A 267 -30.93 14.61 -20.63
N ASP A 268 -32.08 14.94 -21.22
CA ASP A 268 -32.84 16.13 -20.83
C ASP A 268 -33.38 15.91 -19.41
N VAL A 269 -32.56 16.23 -18.42
CA VAL A 269 -33.01 16.32 -17.04
C VAL A 269 -33.76 17.64 -16.94
N THR A 270 -35.08 17.59 -16.86
CA THR A 270 -35.92 18.73 -16.51
C THR A 270 -35.64 19.10 -15.05
N ALA A 271 -34.55 19.85 -14.83
CA ALA A 271 -34.31 20.51 -13.57
C ALA A 271 -35.33 21.65 -13.43
N SER A 272 -36.43 21.40 -12.73
CA SER A 272 -37.32 22.46 -12.29
C SER A 272 -36.64 23.18 -11.14
N VAL A 273 -36.07 24.36 -11.42
CA VAL A 273 -35.62 25.27 -10.37
C VAL A 273 -36.86 25.97 -9.84
N PRO A 274 -37.21 25.82 -8.54
CA PRO A 274 -38.34 26.52 -7.97
C PRO A 274 -38.17 28.03 -8.10
N ALA A 275 -39.29 28.76 -8.25
CA ALA A 275 -39.26 30.22 -8.32
C ALA A 275 -38.75 30.85 -7.02
N GLU A 276 -39.12 30.26 -5.88
CA GLU A 276 -38.59 30.57 -4.57
C GLU A 276 -37.46 29.60 -4.24
N LYS A 277 -36.25 30.13 -4.06
CA LYS A 277 -35.05 29.34 -3.81
C LYS A 277 -34.90 29.08 -2.31
N PRO A 278 -35.13 27.84 -1.82
CA PRO A 278 -34.97 27.54 -0.41
C PRO A 278 -33.49 27.42 -0.05
N ASP A 279 -33.16 27.59 1.22
CA ASP A 279 -31.86 27.17 1.76
C ASP A 279 -31.71 25.65 1.68
N ILE A 280 -30.50 25.20 1.34
CA ILE A 280 -30.18 23.78 1.16
C ILE A 280 -29.13 23.40 2.19
N ILE A 281 -29.56 22.63 3.19
CA ILE A 281 -28.70 22.13 4.26
C ILE A 281 -28.48 20.62 4.06
N ILE A 282 -27.21 20.24 3.89
CA ILE A 282 -26.80 18.84 3.75
C ILE A 282 -25.95 18.47 4.96
N VAL A 283 -26.44 17.52 5.77
CA VAL A 283 -25.73 17.04 6.96
C VAL A 283 -25.21 15.63 6.70
N MET A 284 -23.89 15.46 6.71
CA MET A 284 -23.24 14.15 6.71
C MET A 284 -22.98 13.73 8.16
N SER A 285 -23.75 12.76 8.65
CA SER A 285 -23.61 12.23 10.02
C SER A 285 -22.56 11.12 10.04
N GLU A 286 -21.42 11.38 10.69
CA GLU A 286 -20.26 10.49 10.71
C GLU A 286 -20.60 9.11 11.28
N SER A 287 -20.22 8.06 10.56
CA SER A 287 -20.43 6.65 10.94
C SER A 287 -21.89 6.28 11.27
N PHE A 288 -22.87 7.06 10.81
CA PHE A 288 -24.28 6.81 11.08
C PHE A 288 -24.81 5.63 10.25
N TRP A 289 -25.35 4.63 10.94
CA TRP A 289 -26.10 3.53 10.34
C TRP A 289 -27.13 3.00 11.35
N ASP A 290 -28.16 2.28 10.88
CA ASP A 290 -29.22 1.74 11.75
C ASP A 290 -28.83 0.38 12.35
N PRO A 291 -28.40 0.31 13.64
CA PRO A 291 -27.91 -0.92 14.25
C PRO A 291 -28.99 -1.97 14.48
N THR A 292 -30.27 -1.59 14.50
CA THR A 292 -31.36 -2.55 14.72
C THR A 292 -31.60 -3.43 13.48
N LYS A 293 -30.90 -3.17 12.36
CA LYS A 293 -30.92 -4.03 11.17
C LYS A 293 -29.99 -5.24 11.29
N LEU A 294 -29.12 -5.31 12.29
CA LEU A 294 -28.28 -6.49 12.49
C LEU A 294 -29.11 -7.69 12.92
N PRO A 295 -28.98 -8.84 12.23
CA PRO A 295 -29.63 -10.08 12.66
C PRO A 295 -29.26 -10.43 14.11
N GLY A 296 -30.27 -10.71 14.94
CA GLY A 296 -30.08 -11.11 16.33
C GLY A 296 -29.78 -9.96 17.31
N VAL A 297 -29.79 -8.70 16.86
CA VAL A 297 -29.60 -7.52 17.71
C VAL A 297 -30.93 -6.84 17.97
N SER A 298 -31.26 -6.65 19.26
CA SER A 298 -32.42 -5.87 19.71
C SER A 298 -31.94 -4.78 20.66
N ILE A 299 -32.34 -3.53 20.38
CA ILE A 299 -31.92 -2.35 21.17
C ILE A 299 -33.18 -1.64 21.64
N THR A 300 -33.31 -1.48 22.97
CA THR A 300 -34.43 -0.79 23.60
C THR A 300 -33.90 0.22 24.61
N PRO A 301 -34.32 1.51 24.55
CA PRO A 301 -35.25 2.09 23.56
C PRO A 301 -34.62 2.19 22.15
N ASP A 302 -35.46 2.49 21.15
CA ASP A 302 -35.01 2.77 19.77
C ASP A 302 -33.90 3.83 19.80
N PRO A 303 -32.70 3.58 19.24
CA PRO A 303 -31.61 4.54 19.27
C PRO A 303 -31.78 5.69 18.27
N ILE A 304 -32.64 5.57 17.24
CA ILE A 304 -32.78 6.56 16.17
C ILE A 304 -34.25 6.92 15.81
N PRO A 305 -35.14 7.13 16.79
CA PRO A 305 -36.59 7.23 16.54
C PRO A 305 -36.95 8.38 15.59
N ASN A 306 -36.28 9.54 15.73
CA ASN A 306 -36.52 10.71 14.88
C ASN A 306 -36.09 10.46 13.43
N VAL A 307 -34.88 9.91 13.22
CA VAL A 307 -34.39 9.60 11.86
C VAL A 307 -35.26 8.53 11.22
N ARG A 308 -35.70 7.53 11.99
CA ARG A 308 -36.59 6.48 11.50
C ARG A 308 -37.97 7.01 11.10
N ALA A 309 -38.50 8.00 11.82
CA ALA A 309 -39.76 8.64 11.48
C ALA A 309 -39.67 9.56 10.24
N LEU A 310 -38.52 10.22 10.05
CA LEU A 310 -38.34 11.23 8.99
C LEU A 310 -37.68 10.72 7.71
N ARG A 311 -37.07 9.53 7.71
CA ARG A 311 -36.38 8.98 6.53
C ARG A 311 -37.34 8.77 5.35
N SER A 312 -36.96 9.28 4.19
CA SER A 312 -37.65 9.06 2.92
C SER A 312 -36.98 8.02 2.02
N GLY A 313 -35.77 7.58 2.36
CA GLY A 313 -34.98 6.70 1.49
C GLY A 313 -33.84 5.98 2.22
N SER A 314 -32.90 5.44 1.44
CA SER A 314 -31.68 4.81 1.92
C SER A 314 -30.54 5.12 0.95
N MET A 315 -29.33 5.26 1.49
CA MET A 315 -28.10 5.45 0.74
C MET A 315 -27.26 4.18 0.88
N PHE A 316 -26.62 3.75 -0.21
CA PHE A 316 -25.54 2.78 -0.15
C PHE A 316 -24.22 3.56 -0.08
N SER A 317 -23.49 3.39 1.04
CA SER A 317 -22.18 4.03 1.20
C SER A 317 -21.16 3.36 0.28
N PRO A 318 -20.33 4.10 -0.45
CA PRO A 318 -19.22 3.52 -1.22
C PRO A 318 -18.11 2.97 -0.30
N GLU A 319 -18.13 3.31 1.00
CA GLU A 319 -17.09 2.97 1.97
C GLU A 319 -17.64 2.31 3.25
N PHE A 320 -16.80 1.53 3.93
CA PHE A 320 -17.09 0.90 5.21
C PHE A 320 -16.00 1.24 6.25
N GLY A 321 -16.40 1.74 7.42
CA GLY A 321 -15.51 1.93 8.58
C GLY A 321 -14.49 3.07 8.45
N GLY A 322 -14.57 3.91 7.41
CA GLY A 322 -13.68 5.06 7.24
C GLY A 322 -13.84 5.76 5.89
N MET A 323 -12.83 6.55 5.51
CA MET A 323 -12.72 7.25 4.22
C MET A 323 -13.88 8.22 3.92
N THR A 324 -14.33 9.00 4.92
CA THR A 324 -15.39 10.03 4.79
C THR A 324 -15.26 10.92 3.55
N ALA A 325 -14.02 11.30 3.18
CA ALA A 325 -13.73 12.11 2.00
C ALA A 325 -14.21 11.48 0.68
N ASN A 326 -14.30 10.15 0.59
CA ASN A 326 -14.79 9.45 -0.60
C ASN A 326 -16.31 9.58 -0.73
N ILE A 327 -17.05 9.51 0.38
CA ILE A 327 -18.50 9.78 0.39
C ILE A 327 -18.76 11.25 0.06
N GLU A 328 -17.99 12.17 0.64
CA GLU A 328 -18.10 13.60 0.30
C GLU A 328 -17.82 13.85 -1.18
N PHE A 329 -16.79 13.23 -1.75
CA PHE A 329 -16.47 13.35 -3.17
C PHE A 329 -17.64 12.92 -4.06
N GLU A 330 -18.21 11.73 -3.85
CA GLU A 330 -19.35 11.28 -4.67
C GLU A 330 -20.57 12.19 -4.48
N ALA A 331 -20.88 12.55 -3.23
CA ALA A 331 -22.04 13.38 -2.92
C ALA A 331 -21.94 14.80 -3.52
N LEU A 332 -20.74 15.38 -3.52
CA LEU A 332 -20.51 16.74 -3.99
C LEU A 332 -20.24 16.82 -5.49
N THR A 333 -19.74 15.78 -6.14
CA THR A 333 -19.37 15.86 -7.58
C THR A 333 -20.28 15.05 -8.48
N GLY A 334 -20.98 14.03 -7.95
CA GLY A 334 -21.67 13.03 -8.75
C GLY A 334 -20.73 12.05 -9.47
N PHE A 335 -19.41 12.17 -9.32
CA PHE A 335 -18.45 11.21 -9.84
C PHE A 335 -18.36 10.00 -8.91
N SER A 336 -18.51 8.80 -9.47
CA SER A 336 -18.40 7.57 -8.69
C SER A 336 -16.95 7.11 -8.55
N ASN A 337 -16.56 6.78 -7.32
CA ASN A 337 -15.30 6.11 -6.99
C ASN A 337 -15.21 4.70 -7.60
N ALA A 338 -16.32 4.12 -8.06
CA ALA A 338 -16.32 2.83 -8.75
C ALA A 338 -15.49 2.82 -10.04
N PHE A 339 -15.25 3.99 -10.65
CA PHE A 339 -14.39 4.14 -11.83
C PHE A 339 -12.94 4.48 -11.48
N LEU A 340 -12.63 4.63 -10.20
CA LEU A 340 -11.28 4.88 -9.72
C LEU A 340 -10.61 3.58 -9.28
N PRO A 341 -9.27 3.52 -9.30
CA PRO A 341 -8.56 2.38 -8.79
C PRO A 341 -8.90 2.14 -7.31
N ALA A 342 -9.05 0.88 -6.91
CA ALA A 342 -9.38 0.53 -5.53
C ALA A 342 -8.38 1.13 -4.52
N GLY A 343 -8.89 1.59 -3.37
CA GLY A 343 -8.10 2.30 -2.36
C GLY A 343 -7.78 3.77 -2.72
N SER A 344 -8.41 4.31 -3.77
CA SER A 344 -8.28 5.73 -4.11
C SER A 344 -8.96 6.64 -3.11
N ILE A 345 -8.34 7.79 -2.86
CA ILE A 345 -8.93 8.89 -2.09
C ILE A 345 -8.83 10.16 -2.95
N PRO A 346 -9.89 10.54 -3.67
CA PRO A 346 -9.84 11.58 -4.71
C PRO A 346 -9.32 12.92 -4.20
N TYR A 347 -9.71 13.32 -2.99
CA TYR A 347 -9.24 14.55 -2.34
C TYR A 347 -7.71 14.61 -2.22
N GLN A 348 -7.08 13.45 -2.01
CA GLN A 348 -5.63 13.33 -1.82
C GLN A 348 -4.88 13.03 -3.11
N GLN A 349 -5.54 12.65 -4.19
CA GLN A 349 -4.84 12.18 -5.39
C GLN A 349 -5.19 13.00 -6.64
N TYR A 350 -6.45 13.40 -6.79
CA TYR A 350 -6.97 13.83 -8.10
C TYR A 350 -7.54 15.26 -8.11
N VAL A 351 -8.14 15.73 -7.01
CA VAL A 351 -8.65 17.10 -6.93
C VAL A 351 -7.49 18.07 -6.67
N ARG A 352 -7.03 18.74 -7.72
CA ARG A 352 -5.88 19.66 -7.73
C ARG A 352 -6.12 20.96 -8.49
N THR A 353 -7.31 21.08 -9.06
CA THR A 353 -7.74 22.20 -9.89
C THR A 353 -9.23 22.39 -9.70
N PRO A 354 -9.79 23.56 -10.05
CA PRO A 354 -11.22 23.78 -10.03
C PRO A 354 -11.98 22.63 -10.71
N THR A 355 -12.88 22.01 -9.95
CA THR A 355 -13.60 20.79 -10.34
C THR A 355 -15.10 21.03 -10.23
N PRO A 356 -15.91 20.65 -11.23
CA PRO A 356 -17.36 20.74 -11.14
C PRO A 356 -17.90 20.02 -9.91
N SER A 357 -18.75 20.69 -9.16
CA SER A 357 -19.37 20.21 -7.94
C SER A 357 -20.77 20.81 -7.75
N LEU A 358 -21.53 20.25 -6.81
CA LEU A 358 -22.80 20.79 -6.34
C LEU A 358 -22.65 22.24 -5.86
N ALA A 359 -21.53 22.59 -5.21
CA ALA A 359 -21.27 23.96 -4.78
C ALA A 359 -21.07 24.89 -5.98
N THR A 360 -20.30 24.50 -7.01
CA THR A 360 -20.18 25.30 -8.24
C THR A 360 -21.52 25.47 -8.96
N PHE A 361 -22.34 24.41 -8.99
CA PHE A 361 -23.67 24.45 -9.60
C PHE A 361 -24.60 25.39 -8.85
N LEU A 362 -24.75 25.25 -7.54
CA LEU A 362 -25.61 26.11 -6.72
C LEU A 362 -25.15 27.57 -6.78
N LYS A 363 -23.85 27.82 -6.79
CA LYS A 363 -23.29 29.16 -7.00
C LYS A 363 -23.67 29.77 -8.35
N SER A 364 -23.70 28.97 -9.42
CA SER A 364 -24.21 29.42 -10.73
C SER A 364 -25.69 29.79 -10.70
N GLN A 365 -26.44 29.24 -9.73
CA GLN A 365 -27.84 29.57 -9.48
C GLN A 365 -28.02 30.71 -8.46
N GLY A 366 -26.94 31.40 -8.06
CA GLY A 366 -26.99 32.54 -7.16
C GLY A 366 -26.95 32.21 -5.66
N TYR A 367 -26.70 30.94 -5.29
CA TYR A 367 -26.50 30.57 -3.90
C TYR A 367 -25.10 30.94 -3.41
N ARG A 368 -24.97 31.15 -2.10
CA ARG A 368 -23.68 31.12 -1.40
C ARG A 368 -23.49 29.72 -0.80
N ALA A 369 -22.43 29.02 -1.21
CA ALA A 369 -22.13 27.68 -0.69
C ALA A 369 -21.11 27.77 0.45
N ARG A 370 -21.47 27.30 1.65
CA ARG A 370 -20.57 27.24 2.82
C ARG A 370 -20.34 25.78 3.22
N ALA A 371 -19.12 25.41 3.54
CA ALA A 371 -18.77 24.13 4.16
C ALA A 371 -18.45 24.34 5.64
N ILE A 372 -18.88 23.42 6.50
CA ILE A 372 -18.60 23.49 7.94
C ILE A 372 -18.18 22.11 8.43
N HIS A 373 -17.06 22.02 9.15
CA HIS A 373 -16.58 20.76 9.71
C HIS A 373 -15.78 21.02 10.99
N PRO A 374 -16.06 20.36 12.13
CA PRO A 374 -15.42 20.64 13.42
C PRO A 374 -13.99 20.08 13.56
N GLY A 375 -13.42 19.57 12.48
CA GLY A 375 -12.02 19.12 12.40
C GLY A 375 -11.14 20.11 11.65
N THR A 376 -9.83 19.98 11.83
CA THR A 376 -8.82 20.84 11.19
C THR A 376 -8.97 20.95 9.66
N ASN A 377 -8.65 22.12 9.11
CA ASN A 377 -8.83 22.40 7.67
C ASN A 377 -8.05 21.47 6.73
N TRP A 378 -6.90 20.98 7.18
CA TRP A 378 -5.96 20.22 6.37
C TRP A 378 -6.29 18.73 6.36
N PHE A 379 -7.14 18.27 7.27
CA PHE A 379 -7.55 16.88 7.31
C PHE A 379 -8.29 16.53 6.02
N TRP A 380 -7.91 15.41 5.40
CA TRP A 380 -8.29 15.05 4.03
C TRP A 380 -7.99 16.10 2.94
N ASN A 381 -7.11 17.08 3.19
CA ASN A 381 -6.86 18.19 2.27
C ASN A 381 -8.12 19.04 1.97
N ARG A 382 -9.10 19.09 2.89
CA ARG A 382 -10.38 19.77 2.68
C ARG A 382 -10.24 21.25 2.35
N GLY A 383 -9.30 21.96 2.96
CA GLY A 383 -9.07 23.38 2.66
C GLY A 383 -8.84 23.66 1.17
N ALA A 384 -7.93 22.93 0.53
CA ALA A 384 -7.67 23.07 -0.90
C ALA A 384 -8.83 22.50 -1.75
N VAL A 385 -9.36 21.34 -1.36
CA VAL A 385 -10.41 20.66 -2.11
C VAL A 385 -11.71 21.46 -2.13
N TYR A 386 -12.15 22.03 -1.01
CA TYR A 386 -13.36 22.84 -0.97
C TYR A 386 -13.21 24.15 -1.76
N ALA A 387 -12.00 24.72 -1.82
CA ALA A 387 -11.71 25.82 -2.72
C ALA A 387 -11.82 25.40 -4.19
N ASP A 388 -11.27 24.24 -4.56
CA ASP A 388 -11.37 23.68 -5.91
C ASP A 388 -12.81 23.24 -6.27
N PHE A 389 -13.61 22.85 -5.29
CA PHE A 389 -15.06 22.61 -5.45
C PHE A 389 -15.87 23.91 -5.48
N GLY A 390 -15.25 25.07 -5.31
CA GLY A 390 -15.90 26.37 -5.46
C GLY A 390 -16.81 26.78 -4.31
N PHE A 391 -16.64 26.20 -3.11
CA PHE A 391 -17.25 26.74 -1.90
C PHE A 391 -16.79 28.18 -1.66
N ASN A 392 -17.70 29.01 -1.16
CA ASN A 392 -17.38 30.39 -0.79
C ASN A 392 -16.56 30.45 0.49
N ASP A 393 -16.93 29.63 1.47
CA ASP A 393 -16.31 29.58 2.78
C ASP A 393 -16.17 28.14 3.25
N PHE A 394 -15.10 27.87 4.01
CA PHE A 394 -14.95 26.65 4.78
C PHE A 394 -14.64 27.00 6.23
N LYS A 395 -15.59 26.73 7.11
CA LYS A 395 -15.40 26.82 8.56
C LYS A 395 -14.87 25.50 9.11
N SER A 396 -13.61 25.51 9.51
CA SER A 396 -12.93 24.40 10.17
C SER A 396 -12.74 24.66 11.66
N GLU A 397 -12.17 23.69 12.40
CA GLU A 397 -11.84 23.83 13.84
C GLU A 397 -11.11 25.14 14.16
N GLU A 398 -10.22 25.60 13.27
CA GLU A 398 -9.43 26.81 13.46
C GLU A 398 -10.23 28.11 13.38
N THR A 399 -11.42 28.09 12.77
CA THR A 399 -12.27 29.26 12.52
C THR A 399 -13.63 29.19 13.21
N LEU A 400 -14.03 28.00 13.66
CA LEU A 400 -15.26 27.77 14.38
C LEU A 400 -15.15 28.30 15.81
N PRO A 401 -16.27 28.77 16.41
CA PRO A 401 -16.27 29.08 17.83
C PRO A 401 -15.97 27.81 18.66
N PRO A 402 -15.52 27.96 19.92
CA PRO A 402 -15.29 26.83 20.79
C PRO A 402 -16.52 25.93 20.91
N MET A 403 -16.42 24.70 20.39
CA MET A 403 -17.52 23.74 20.39
C MET A 403 -17.54 22.93 21.69
N GLN A 404 -18.74 22.74 22.24
CA GLN A 404 -18.95 21.76 23.30
C GLN A 404 -18.53 20.37 22.79
N LYS A 405 -17.88 19.57 23.63
CA LYS A 405 -17.42 18.23 23.27
C LYS A 405 -18.35 17.15 23.80
N ARG A 406 -18.52 16.06 23.05
CA ARG A 406 -19.12 14.80 23.50
C ARG A 406 -18.12 13.68 23.27
N GLY A 407 -17.60 13.11 24.35
CA GLY A 407 -16.38 12.31 24.27
C GLY A 407 -15.18 13.17 23.87
N PRO A 408 -14.27 12.69 23.00
CA PRO A 408 -13.07 13.45 22.64
C PRO A 408 -13.31 14.48 21.51
N LEU A 409 -14.44 14.42 20.82
CA LEU A 409 -14.77 15.23 19.64
C LEU A 409 -15.82 16.31 19.94
N ALA A 410 -15.97 17.29 19.05
CA ALA A 410 -17.07 18.25 19.08
C ALA A 410 -18.42 17.52 19.07
N SER A 411 -19.40 18.03 19.82
CA SER A 411 -20.73 17.43 19.88
C SER A 411 -21.55 17.83 18.65
N ASP A 412 -22.35 16.88 18.15
CA ASP A 412 -23.29 17.16 17.06
C ASP A 412 -24.31 18.24 17.43
N ALA A 413 -24.62 18.40 18.72
CA ALA A 413 -25.50 19.46 19.21
C ALA A 413 -24.90 20.85 18.97
N ALA A 414 -23.65 21.08 19.41
CA ALA A 414 -22.96 22.35 19.19
C ALA A 414 -22.75 22.63 17.68
N MET A 415 -22.49 21.57 16.90
CA MET A 415 -22.41 21.68 15.45
C MET A 415 -23.76 22.06 14.83
N THR A 416 -24.86 21.48 15.30
CA THR A 416 -26.22 21.82 14.82
C THR A 416 -26.57 23.27 15.13
N ASP A 417 -26.25 23.76 16.33
CA ASP A 417 -26.48 25.15 16.72
C ASP A 417 -25.73 26.13 15.80
N GLU A 418 -24.48 25.82 15.44
CA GLU A 418 -23.70 26.61 14.48
C GLU A 418 -24.29 26.56 13.07
N ILE A 419 -24.76 25.40 12.60
CA ILE A 419 -25.40 25.29 11.28
C ILE A 419 -26.65 26.18 11.23
N ILE A 420 -27.47 26.19 12.28
CA ILE A 420 -28.66 27.03 12.38
C ILE A 420 -28.25 28.51 12.36
N GLY A 421 -27.28 28.90 13.19
CA GLY A 421 -26.79 30.28 13.24
C GLY A 421 -26.22 30.77 11.91
N GLU A 422 -25.54 29.90 11.16
CA GLU A 422 -25.02 30.21 9.82
C GLU A 422 -26.09 30.29 8.74
N ALA A 423 -27.19 29.54 8.88
CA ALA A 423 -28.33 29.59 7.97
C ALA A 423 -29.16 30.86 8.20
N ASP A 424 -29.28 31.34 9.43
CA ASP A 424 -30.03 32.55 9.80
C ASP A 424 -29.28 33.86 9.48
N ALA A 425 -27.99 33.80 9.11
CA ALA A 425 -27.08 34.95 8.92
C ALA A 425 -26.71 35.21 7.45
#